data_AF-A0A2G6KHV6-F1
#
_entry.id   AF-A0A2G6KHV6-F1
#
_cell.length_a   1.000
_cell.length_b   1.000
_cell.length_c   1.000
_cell.angle_alpha   90.00
_cell.angle_beta   90.00
_cell.angle_gamma   90.00
#
_symmetry.space_group_name_H-M   'P 1'
#
loop_
_entity.id
_entity.type
_entity.pdbx_description
1 polymer ?
#
loop_
_entity_poly.entity_id
_entity_poly.type
_entity_poly.pdbx_seq_one_letter_code
_entity_poly.pdbx_strand_id
1 'polypeptide(L)'
;MYWTDLKRALLYGQPTVRPDHVQAHVLKTAIRDIIRLISCGWIDELPDGALQRIQTACQVTQCQEVWDEFQFENPLLKQRKKPRKSRQGSS
;
A
#
# COMPACT_ATOMS: atom_id res chain seq x y z
N MET A 1 -10.58 14.83 6.80
CA MET A 1 -10.03 13.57 7.34
C MET A 1 -8.53 13.75 7.53
N TYR A 2 -7.96 13.40 8.69
CA TYR A 2 -6.51 13.52 8.91
C TYR A 2 -5.74 12.38 8.22
N TRP A 3 -4.48 12.63 7.90
CA TRP A 3 -3.61 11.65 7.25
C TRP A 3 -3.38 10.40 8.12
N THR A 4 -3.46 10.53 9.45
CA THR A 4 -3.36 9.43 10.42
C THR A 4 -4.52 8.45 10.33
N ASP A 5 -5.74 8.96 10.16
CA ASP A 5 -6.94 8.13 9.97
C ASP A 5 -6.92 7.46 8.61
N LEU A 6 -6.46 8.18 7.58
CA LEU A 6 -6.31 7.64 6.23
C LEU A 6 -5.26 6.53 6.20
N LYS A 7 -4.12 6.71 6.89
CA LYS A 7 -3.11 5.67 7.07
C LYS A 7 -3.69 4.41 7.73
N ARG A 8 -4.46 4.56 8.81
CA ARG A 8 -5.16 3.43 9.45
C ARG A 8 -6.11 2.73 8.48
N ALA A 9 -6.88 3.48 7.72
CA ALA A 9 -7.78 2.91 6.72
C ALA A 9 -7.04 2.14 5.62
N LEU A 10 -5.90 2.66 5.14
CA LEU A 10 -5.08 1.98 4.14
C LEU A 10 -4.49 0.67 4.69
N LEU A 11 -3.95 0.70 5.92
CA LEU A 11 -3.30 -0.46 6.54
C LEU A 11 -4.29 -1.52 7.03
N TYR A 12 -5.39 -1.12 7.66
CA TYR A 12 -6.29 -2.04 8.37
C TYR A 12 -7.67 -2.16 7.71
N GLY A 13 -8.02 -1.27 6.77
CA GLY A 13 -9.33 -1.25 6.13
C GLY A 13 -10.41 -0.55 6.92
N GLN A 14 -10.07 0.02 8.07
CA GLN A 14 -10.99 0.78 8.91
C GLN A 14 -10.33 2.07 9.39
N PRO A 15 -11.04 3.21 9.35
CA PRO A 15 -12.43 3.38 8.86
C PRO A 15 -12.56 3.20 7.34
N THR A 16 -13.76 2.87 6.85
CA THR A 16 -14.04 2.80 5.40
C THR A 16 -13.92 4.19 4.80
N VAL A 17 -12.88 4.41 4.00
CA VAL A 17 -12.63 5.71 3.38
C VAL A 17 -13.37 5.81 2.07
N ARG A 18 -14.23 6.83 1.95
CA ARG A 18 -14.82 7.21 0.68
C ARG A 18 -13.79 8.01 -0.12
N PRO A 19 -13.38 7.55 -1.30
CA PRO A 19 -12.36 8.22 -2.11
C PRO A 19 -12.71 9.69 -2.43
N ASP A 20 -14.01 9.97 -2.57
CA ASP A 20 -14.57 11.30 -2.85
C ASP A 20 -14.24 12.37 -1.79
N HIS A 21 -13.93 11.96 -0.56
CA HIS A 21 -13.65 12.87 0.56
C HIS A 21 -12.15 12.96 0.90
N VAL A 22 -11.28 12.32 0.10
CA VAL A 22 -9.83 12.30 0.35
C VAL A 22 -9.15 13.34 -0.53
N GLN A 23 -8.51 14.30 0.11
CA GLN A 23 -7.67 15.25 -0.61
C GLN A 23 -6.35 14.59 -1.02
N ALA A 24 -5.91 14.83 -2.25
CA ALA A 24 -4.70 14.22 -2.81
C ALA A 24 -3.47 14.42 -1.89
N HIS A 25 -3.28 15.63 -1.35
CA HIS A 25 -2.15 15.92 -0.48
C HIS A 25 -2.15 15.06 0.81
N VAL A 26 -3.33 14.77 1.39
CA VAL A 26 -3.48 13.94 2.59
C VAL A 26 -3.12 12.50 2.29
N LEU A 27 -3.54 12.00 1.11
CA LEU A 27 -3.21 10.66 0.64
C LEU A 27 -1.70 10.50 0.38
N LYS A 28 -1.08 11.49 -0.28
CA LYS A 28 0.37 11.52 -0.50
C LYS A 28 1.14 11.44 0.81
N THR A 29 0.75 12.23 1.82
CA THR A 29 1.37 12.20 3.15
C THR A 29 1.18 10.84 3.84
N ALA A 30 -0.03 10.27 3.81
CA ALA A 30 -0.29 8.98 4.42
C ALA A 30 0.54 7.85 3.79
N ILE A 31 0.65 7.82 2.47
CA ILE A 31 1.43 6.79 1.77
C ILE A 31 2.93 6.96 2.05
N ARG A 32 3.45 8.19 2.00
CA ARG A 32 4.86 8.47 2.35
C ARG A 32 5.22 8.04 3.77
N ASP A 33 4.30 8.22 4.70
CA ASP A 33 4.49 7.75 6.07
C ASP A 33 4.52 6.21 6.14
N ILE A 34 3.67 5.52 5.36
CA ILE A 34 3.71 4.06 5.24
C ILE A 34 5.06 3.60 4.64
N ILE A 35 5.55 4.27 3.58
CA ILE A 35 6.88 3.98 3.00
C ILE A 35 7.95 4.06 4.08
N ARG A 36 7.97 5.17 4.84
CA ARG A 36 8.94 5.37 5.93
C ARG A 36 8.87 4.26 6.97
N LEU A 37 7.68 3.81 7.35
CA LEU A 37 7.53 2.71 8.32
C LEU A 37 8.10 1.39 7.79
N ILE A 38 7.90 1.09 6.50
CA ILE A 38 8.48 -0.11 5.88
C ILE A 38 10.00 0.03 5.82
N SER A 39 10.52 1.17 5.33
CA SER A 39 11.97 1.43 5.25
C SER A 39 12.66 1.39 6.62
N CYS A 40 11.98 1.83 7.68
CA CYS A 40 12.49 1.76 9.06
C CYS A 40 12.28 0.39 9.73
N GLY A 41 11.69 -0.59 9.04
CA GLY A 41 11.46 -1.95 9.58
C GLY A 41 10.34 -2.04 10.62
N TRP A 42 9.45 -1.04 10.70
CA TRP A 42 8.24 -1.11 11.55
C TRP A 42 7.13 -1.94 10.92
N ILE A 43 7.16 -2.07 9.59
CA ILE A 43 6.26 -2.91 8.81
C ILE A 43 7.13 -3.85 7.99
N ASP A 44 7.29 -5.09 8.46
CA ASP A 44 8.01 -6.13 7.73
C ASP A 44 7.27 -6.55 6.45
N GLU A 45 5.94 -6.58 6.52
CA GLU A 45 5.11 -7.08 5.44
C GLU A 45 3.79 -6.32 5.33
N LEU A 46 3.46 -5.89 4.11
CA LEU A 46 2.17 -5.30 3.81
C LEU A 46 1.21 -6.39 3.32
N PRO A 47 0.04 -6.59 3.95
CA PRO A 47 -0.95 -7.55 3.46
C PRO A 47 -1.48 -7.13 2.09
N ASP A 48 -1.77 -8.09 1.21
CA ASP A 48 -2.26 -7.83 -0.15
C ASP A 48 -3.50 -6.91 -0.18
N GLY A 49 -4.38 -7.03 0.82
CA GLY A 49 -5.53 -6.15 0.97
C GLY A 49 -5.16 -4.70 1.24
N ALA A 50 -4.10 -4.43 2.01
CA ALA A 50 -3.60 -3.06 2.20
C ALA A 50 -2.95 -2.52 0.91
N LEU A 51 -2.22 -3.38 0.19
CA LEU A 51 -1.60 -3.00 -1.08
C LEU A 51 -2.65 -2.60 -2.12
N GLN A 52 -3.70 -3.40 -2.26
CA GLN A 52 -4.83 -3.09 -3.15
C GLN A 52 -5.53 -1.79 -2.75
N ARG A 53 -5.76 -1.55 -1.44
CA ARG A 53 -6.37 -0.29 -0.96
C ARG A 53 -5.52 0.93 -1.31
N ILE A 54 -4.20 0.85 -1.14
CA ILE A 54 -3.28 1.94 -1.52
C ILE A 54 -3.33 2.17 -3.02
N GLN A 55 -3.27 1.11 -3.82
CA GLN A 55 -3.34 1.22 -5.28
C GLN A 55 -4.65 1.86 -5.74
N THR A 56 -5.79 1.39 -5.22
CA THR A 56 -7.11 1.95 -5.56
C THR A 56 -7.23 3.41 -5.13
N ALA A 57 -6.76 3.77 -3.93
CA ALA A 57 -6.76 5.14 -3.48
C ALA A 57 -5.93 6.05 -4.42
N CYS A 58 -4.75 5.59 -4.86
CA CYS A 58 -3.92 6.33 -5.80
C CYS A 58 -4.57 6.53 -7.16
N GLN A 59 -5.25 5.50 -7.68
CA GLN A 59 -5.98 5.58 -8.95
C GLN A 59 -7.14 6.57 -8.89
N VAL A 60 -7.93 6.54 -7.81
CA VAL A 60 -9.12 7.41 -7.70
C VAL A 60 -8.74 8.86 -7.43
N THR A 61 -7.73 9.12 -6.61
CA THR A 61 -7.30 10.49 -6.25
C THR A 61 -6.19 11.03 -7.17
N GLN A 62 -5.92 10.36 -8.30
CA GLN A 62 -4.93 10.77 -9.32
C GLN A 62 -3.50 11.01 -8.76
N CYS A 63 -3.06 10.27 -7.74
CA CYS A 63 -1.72 10.42 -7.16
C CYS A 63 -0.77 9.27 -7.53
N GLN A 64 -0.76 8.92 -8.83
CA GLN A 64 0.03 7.81 -9.38
C GLN A 64 1.54 7.96 -9.09
N GLU A 65 2.04 9.19 -9.11
CA GLU A 65 3.45 9.51 -8.79
C GLU A 65 3.91 8.94 -7.42
N VAL A 66 3.04 8.94 -6.41
CA VAL A 66 3.36 8.44 -5.07
C VAL A 66 3.21 6.92 -5.00
N TRP A 67 2.35 6.35 -5.85
CA TRP A 67 2.30 4.91 -6.03
C TRP A 67 3.58 4.37 -6.66
N ASP A 68 4.11 5.06 -7.67
CA ASP A 68 5.39 4.69 -8.29
C ASP A 68 6.55 4.83 -7.30
N GLU A 69 6.59 5.90 -6.49
CA GLU A 69 7.53 6.08 -5.37
C GLU A 69 7.45 4.91 -4.38
N PHE A 70 6.23 4.54 -3.97
CA PHE A 70 5.97 3.40 -3.08
C PHE A 70 6.50 2.09 -3.66
N GLN A 71 6.28 1.84 -4.94
CA GLN A 71 6.75 0.63 -5.63
C GLN A 71 8.26 0.60 -5.88
N PHE A 72 8.89 1.76 -5.97
CA PHE A 72 10.34 1.89 -6.13
C PHE A 72 11.06 1.62 -4.81
N GLU A 73 10.61 2.23 -3.73
CA GLU A 73 11.21 2.10 -2.39
C GLU A 73 10.97 0.72 -1.74
N ASN A 74 9.94 0.00 -2.20
CA ASN A 74 9.54 -1.29 -1.63
C ASN A 74 9.61 -2.44 -2.66
N PRO A 75 10.80 -2.77 -3.20
CA PRO A 75 10.96 -3.80 -4.23
C PRO A 75 10.57 -5.20 -3.73
N LEU A 76 10.58 -5.44 -2.41
CA LEU A 76 10.16 -6.69 -1.79
C LEU A 76 8.67 -6.98 -2.00
N LEU A 77 7.82 -5.95 -2.12
CA LEU A 77 6.40 -6.12 -2.43
C LEU A 77 6.17 -6.59 -3.88
N LYS A 78 7.10 -6.31 -4.80
CA LYS A 78 7.06 -6.81 -6.19
C LYS A 78 7.40 -8.31 -6.29
N GLN A 79 8.19 -8.84 -5.34
CA GLN A 79 8.63 -10.24 -5.35
C GLN A 79 7.51 -11.25 -5.05
N ARG A 80 6.36 -10.80 -4.52
CA ARG A 80 5.22 -11.69 -4.20
C ARG A 80 4.45 -12.20 -5.43
N LYS A 81 4.76 -11.72 -6.64
CA LYS A 81 4.29 -12.30 -7.90
C LYS A 81 5.22 -13.42 -8.40
N LYS A 82 5.45 -14.46 -7.60
CA LYS A 82 5.80 -15.77 -8.15
C LYS A 82 4.74 -16.75 -7.70
N PRO A 83 3.93 -17.32 -8.63
CA PRO A 83 3.12 -18.47 -8.28
C PRO A 83 4.07 -19.52 -7.72
N ARG A 84 3.78 -19.93 -6.49
CA ARG A 84 4.45 -21.03 -5.80
C ARG A 84 4.32 -22.24 -6.74
N LYS A 85 5.35 -22.48 -7.56
CA LYS A 85 5.44 -23.69 -8.38
C LYS A 85 5.53 -24.81 -7.36
N SER A 86 4.39 -25.44 -7.08
CA SER A 86 4.29 -26.68 -6.33
C SER A 86 5.23 -27.65 -7.03
N ARG A 87 6.42 -27.83 -6.44
CA ARG A 87 7.29 -28.96 -6.69
C ARG A 87 6.53 -30.18 -6.20
N GLN A 88 5.63 -30.70 -7.03
CA GLN A 88 5.15 -32.06 -6.91
C GLN A 88 6.30 -32.91 -7.46
N GLY A 89 7.15 -33.38 -6.56
CA GLY A 89 8.17 -34.37 -6.88
C GLY A 89 7.58 -35.77 -6.92
N SER A 90 8.26 -36.64 -7.69
CA SER A 90 8.29 -38.11 -7.56
C SER A 90 6.96 -38.82 -7.92
N SER A 91 6.90 -39.80 -8.82
CA SER A 91 7.85 -40.80 -9.31
C SER A 91 7.49 -41.24 -10.72
#